data_AF-A0A351I024-F1
#
_entry.id   AF-A0A351I024-F1
#
_cell.length_a   1.000
_cell.length_b   1.000
_cell.length_c   1.000
_cell.angle_alpha   90.00
_cell.angle_beta   90.00
_cell.angle_gamma   90.00
#
_symmetry.space_group_name_H-M   'P 1'
#
loop_
_entity.id
_entity.type
_entity.pdbx_description
1 polymer ?
#
loop_
_entity_poly.entity_id
_entity_poly.type
_entity_poly.pdbx_seq_one_letter_code
_entity_poly.pdbx_strand_id
1 'polypeptide(L)'
;MSKKIVGVIVGAVLTALLSVAQSSPRRVVLEDGFLPPNNLKIPIGSLEDKGLTRKQYEAVMDRVQAVYGPIIASRGGRLMINRLWEDPTVNASADRQGDDYVINMYGGLARHAAITQDGMALVACHEIGHHLGGAPKYPDDWASNEGQADYFANLKCLHRIFASPETAAFTKPTGDESLAREACGKSFARAQDGALCVRSAMAGMSVTALFRVMRREDPVPRFDTPDPKVVESMFNGHPGTQCRLDTYYQGSLCAQPFAEDVSETDPSVGACTRAGGFSVGLRPRCWYLPPAAEGAGLADAAVMTSKPMNASPALTLLESPPVWQGL
;
A
#
# COMPACT_ATOMS: atom_id res chain seq x y z
N MET A 1 65.79 45.98 55.91
CA MET A 1 64.45 46.16 56.51
C MET A 1 63.44 46.43 55.42
N SER A 2 62.20 45.96 55.63
CA SER A 2 60.95 46.28 54.92
C SER A 2 60.45 45.38 53.78
N LYS A 3 59.72 44.36 54.23
CA LYS A 3 58.34 43.98 53.87
C LYS A 3 58.00 43.77 52.38
N LYS A 4 57.90 42.49 52.00
CA LYS A 4 57.16 42.02 50.82
C LYS A 4 55.67 41.91 51.16
N ILE A 5 54.83 42.50 50.32
CA ILE A 5 53.36 42.42 50.37
C ILE A 5 52.92 41.16 49.62
N VAL A 6 52.03 40.40 50.24
CA VAL A 6 51.35 39.21 49.71
C VAL A 6 50.20 39.66 48.81
N GLY A 7 50.17 39.18 47.57
CA GLY A 7 49.02 39.30 46.67
C GLY A 7 48.34 37.94 46.48
N VAL A 8 47.08 37.85 46.91
CA VAL A 8 46.20 36.68 46.75
C VAL A 8 45.62 36.71 45.33
N ILE A 9 45.83 35.64 44.55
CA ILE A 9 45.20 35.45 43.24
C ILE A 9 43.99 34.53 43.44
N VAL A 10 42.79 35.08 43.21
CA VAL A 10 41.53 34.32 43.13
C VAL A 10 41.41 33.75 41.72
N GLY A 11 41.51 32.44 41.58
CA GLY A 11 41.29 31.74 40.31
C GLY A 11 39.80 31.55 40.04
N ALA A 12 39.29 32.14 38.97
CA ALA A 12 37.93 31.87 38.47
C ALA A 12 37.92 30.54 37.69
N VAL A 13 37.14 29.58 38.18
CA VAL A 13 36.89 28.30 37.48
C VAL A 13 35.77 28.52 36.48
N LEU A 14 36.09 28.47 35.18
CA LEU A 14 35.14 28.55 34.08
C LEU A 14 34.56 27.15 33.83
N THR A 15 33.31 26.90 34.20
CA THR A 15 32.58 25.68 33.83
C THR A 15 32.07 25.81 32.39
N ALA A 16 32.73 25.10 31.45
CA ALA A 16 32.26 24.99 30.08
C ALA A 16 31.02 24.10 30.00
N LEU A 17 29.86 24.70 29.75
CA LEU A 17 28.63 24.00 29.40
C LEU A 17 28.76 23.43 27.98
N LEU A 18 29.07 22.13 27.88
CA LEU A 18 28.99 21.38 26.63
C LEU A 18 27.52 21.28 26.21
N SER A 19 27.15 22.09 25.21
CA SER A 19 25.86 22.00 24.54
C SER A 19 25.87 20.79 23.64
N VAL A 20 25.20 19.71 24.03
CA VAL A 20 24.96 18.57 23.14
C VAL A 20 24.01 19.06 22.05
N ALA A 21 24.53 19.26 20.84
CA ALA A 21 23.71 19.55 19.67
C ALA A 21 22.80 18.33 19.44
N GLN A 22 21.51 18.47 19.75
CA GLN A 22 20.51 17.49 19.35
C GLN A 22 20.38 17.57 17.83
N SER A 23 20.89 16.56 17.13
CA SER A 23 20.64 16.37 15.71
C SER A 23 19.14 16.12 15.53
N SER A 24 18.43 17.03 14.86
CA SER A 24 17.06 16.76 14.42
C SER A 24 17.04 15.46 13.60
N PRO A 25 16.06 14.56 13.81
CA PRO A 25 15.96 13.34 13.03
C PRO A 25 15.89 13.70 11.53
N ARG A 26 16.74 13.07 10.73
CA ARG A 26 16.74 13.23 9.27
C ARG A 26 15.39 12.74 8.75
N ARG A 27 14.58 13.66 8.21
CA ARG A 27 13.34 13.35 7.50
C ARG A 27 13.70 12.75 6.14
N VAL A 28 13.20 11.55 5.84
CA VAL A 28 13.33 10.92 4.52
C VAL A 28 11.92 10.70 3.99
N VAL A 29 11.46 11.68 3.21
CA VAL A 29 10.18 11.61 2.50
C VAL A 29 10.39 10.70 1.30
N LEU A 30 9.50 9.72 1.10
CA LEU A 30 9.44 9.05 -0.18
C LEU A 30 8.96 10.06 -1.21
N GLU A 31 9.80 10.38 -2.21
CA GLU A 31 9.55 11.50 -3.14
C GLU A 31 8.26 11.34 -3.95
N ASP A 32 7.77 10.11 -4.06
CA ASP A 32 6.54 9.74 -4.75
C ASP A 32 5.45 9.32 -3.74
N GLY A 33 4.22 9.82 -3.94
CA GLY A 33 3.03 9.35 -3.20
C GLY A 33 2.39 8.14 -3.87
N PHE A 34 1.29 7.63 -3.31
CA PHE A 34 0.52 6.49 -3.85
C PHE A 34 0.19 6.57 -5.35
N LEU A 35 -0.16 7.78 -5.78
CA LEU A 35 -0.38 8.18 -7.15
C LEU A 35 0.81 8.99 -7.63
N PRO A 36 1.15 8.87 -8.94
CA PRO A 36 2.06 9.82 -9.58
C PRO A 36 1.62 11.27 -9.31
N PRO A 37 2.56 12.23 -9.32
CA PRO A 37 2.24 13.64 -9.17
C PRO A 37 1.08 14.04 -10.08
N ASN A 38 0.05 14.62 -9.49
CA ASN A 38 -1.17 14.98 -10.18
C ASN A 38 -1.83 16.21 -9.54
N ASN A 39 -2.67 16.90 -10.32
CA ASN A 39 -3.34 18.13 -9.90
C ASN A 39 -4.83 17.92 -9.57
N LEU A 40 -5.30 16.67 -9.47
CA LEU A 40 -6.70 16.40 -9.16
C LEU A 40 -6.98 16.77 -7.70
N LYS A 41 -8.01 17.61 -7.51
CA LYS A 41 -8.47 18.07 -6.21
C LYS A 41 -9.96 17.80 -6.09
N ILE A 42 -10.39 17.20 -4.98
CA ILE A 42 -11.80 16.99 -4.64
C ILE A 42 -12.09 17.67 -3.30
N PRO A 43 -12.52 18.93 -3.30
CA PRO A 43 -12.97 19.63 -2.09
C PRO A 43 -14.23 19.02 -1.49
N ILE A 44 -14.45 19.25 -0.20
CA ILE A 44 -15.68 18.85 0.50
C ILE A 44 -16.89 19.52 -0.16
N GLY A 45 -17.91 18.74 -0.51
CA GLY A 45 -19.15 19.23 -1.10
C GLY A 45 -19.05 19.62 -2.59
N SER A 46 -17.94 19.32 -3.25
CA SER A 46 -17.83 19.47 -4.71
C SER A 46 -18.70 18.44 -5.46
N LEU A 47 -18.92 18.64 -6.76
CA LEU A 47 -19.69 17.69 -7.58
C LEU A 47 -18.99 16.33 -7.72
N GLU A 48 -17.68 16.30 -7.51
CA GLU A 48 -16.82 15.12 -7.53
C GLU A 48 -16.77 14.41 -6.16
N ASP A 49 -17.29 15.03 -5.10
CA ASP A 49 -17.39 14.46 -3.74
C ASP A 49 -18.50 13.39 -3.67
N LYS A 50 -18.20 12.22 -4.21
CA LYS A 50 -19.13 11.09 -4.37
C LYS A 50 -18.61 9.79 -3.74
N GLY A 51 -17.49 9.88 -3.02
CA GLY A 51 -16.83 8.76 -2.36
C GLY A 51 -17.28 8.59 -0.91
N LEU A 52 -16.31 8.43 -0.02
CA LEU A 52 -16.54 8.16 1.40
C LEU A 52 -17.04 9.40 2.15
N THR A 53 -17.92 9.16 3.11
CA THR A 53 -18.21 10.13 4.17
C THR A 53 -17.02 10.23 5.14
N ARG A 54 -16.90 11.35 5.88
CA ARG A 54 -15.89 11.52 6.93
C ARG A 54 -15.88 10.36 7.93
N LYS A 55 -17.06 9.92 8.37
CA LYS A 55 -17.21 8.80 9.31
C LYS A 55 -16.65 7.49 8.75
N GLN A 56 -16.88 7.21 7.47
CA GLN A 56 -16.34 6.01 6.81
C GLN A 56 -14.82 6.09 6.68
N TYR A 57 -14.30 7.25 6.29
CA TYR A 57 -12.86 7.51 6.24
C TYR A 57 -12.20 7.32 7.61
N GLU A 58 -12.74 7.94 8.66
CA GLU A 58 -12.22 7.83 10.03
C GLU A 58 -12.26 6.39 10.53
N ALA A 59 -13.33 5.64 10.25
CA ALA A 59 -13.43 4.23 10.64
C ALA A 59 -12.33 3.36 10.01
N VAL A 60 -11.92 3.64 8.77
CA VAL A 60 -10.78 2.94 8.14
C VAL A 60 -9.49 3.30 8.88
N MET A 61 -9.23 4.59 9.14
CA MET A 61 -8.02 5.04 9.82
C MET A 61 -7.91 4.51 11.26
N ASP A 62 -9.04 4.46 11.98
CA ASP A 62 -9.12 3.86 13.33
C ASP A 62 -8.74 2.38 13.29
N ARG A 63 -9.28 1.64 12.32
CA ARG A 63 -8.96 0.22 12.17
C ARG A 63 -7.49 0.00 11.84
N VAL A 64 -6.93 0.80 10.94
CA VAL A 64 -5.51 0.76 10.59
C VAL A 64 -4.63 1.05 11.80
N GLN A 65 -4.93 2.11 12.56
CA GLN A 65 -4.20 2.45 13.78
C GLN A 65 -4.27 1.32 14.82
N ALA A 66 -5.46 0.74 15.03
CA ALA A 66 -5.67 -0.30 16.02
C ALA A 66 -4.88 -1.59 15.71
N VAL A 67 -4.71 -1.92 14.42
CA VAL A 67 -3.96 -3.10 14.00
C VAL A 67 -2.46 -2.83 13.97
N TYR A 68 -2.04 -1.74 13.32
CA TYR A 68 -0.63 -1.52 12.99
C TYR A 68 0.12 -0.66 14.02
N GLY A 69 -0.59 0.10 14.85
CA GLY A 69 0.00 0.83 15.96
C GLY A 69 0.81 -0.09 16.88
N PRO A 70 0.21 -1.17 17.43
CA PRO A 70 0.92 -2.12 18.27
C PRO A 70 2.06 -2.87 17.55
N ILE A 71 1.89 -3.23 16.28
CA ILE A 71 2.92 -3.94 15.49
C ILE A 71 4.16 -3.05 15.29
N ILE A 72 3.95 -1.77 14.98
CA ILE A 72 5.05 -0.81 14.83
C ILE A 72 5.69 -0.50 16.19
N ALA A 73 4.88 -0.37 17.24
CA ALA A 73 5.38 -0.19 18.61
C ALA A 73 6.25 -1.36 19.10
N SER A 74 5.91 -2.61 18.78
CA SER A 74 6.75 -3.76 19.12
C SER A 74 8.10 -3.78 18.40
N ARG A 75 8.26 -2.97 17.34
CA ARG A 75 9.51 -2.74 16.62
C ARG A 75 10.25 -1.47 17.06
N GLY A 76 9.83 -0.87 18.18
CA GLY A 76 10.40 0.36 18.72
C GLY A 76 9.96 1.64 18.00
N GLY A 77 9.02 1.56 17.06
CA GLY A 77 8.51 2.72 16.32
C GLY A 77 7.19 3.28 16.86
N ARG A 78 6.68 4.31 16.20
CA ARG A 78 5.33 4.86 16.44
C ARG A 78 4.63 5.13 15.11
N LEU A 79 3.44 4.53 14.93
CA LEU A 79 2.59 4.81 13.78
C LEU A 79 1.88 6.15 13.95
N MET A 80 2.10 7.06 13.00
CA MET A 80 1.47 8.38 12.93
C MET A 80 0.62 8.46 11.67
N ILE A 81 -0.71 8.42 11.82
CA ILE A 81 -1.65 8.58 10.71
C ILE A 81 -2.10 10.04 10.66
N ASN A 82 -1.61 10.80 9.69
CA ASN A 82 -2.09 12.14 9.41
C ASN A 82 -3.41 12.07 8.67
N ARG A 83 -4.52 12.32 9.40
CA ARG A 83 -5.89 12.26 8.90
C ARG A 83 -6.30 13.56 8.23
N LEU A 84 -5.88 13.76 6.99
CA LEU A 84 -5.99 15.04 6.28
C LEU A 84 -7.35 15.18 5.56
N TRP A 85 -8.46 15.03 6.30
CA TRP A 85 -9.82 15.03 5.74
C TRP A 85 -10.14 16.31 4.95
N GLU A 86 -9.78 17.48 5.45
CA GLU A 86 -10.06 18.76 4.80
C GLU A 86 -9.18 19.02 3.56
N ASP A 87 -8.08 18.28 3.39
CA ASP A 87 -7.18 18.44 2.26
C ASP A 87 -7.81 17.85 0.98
N PRO A 88 -7.95 18.64 -0.10
CA PRO A 88 -8.60 18.18 -1.32
C PRO A 88 -7.70 17.32 -2.21
N THR A 89 -6.45 17.05 -1.84
CA THR A 89 -5.50 16.27 -2.64
C THR A 89 -5.98 14.83 -2.88
N VAL A 90 -5.92 14.38 -4.14
CA VAL A 90 -6.12 12.97 -4.51
C VAL A 90 -4.77 12.27 -4.53
N ASN A 91 -4.29 11.90 -3.33
CA ASN A 91 -3.10 11.08 -3.14
C ASN A 91 -3.07 10.45 -1.73
N ALA A 92 -2.01 9.71 -1.43
CA ALA A 92 -1.52 9.35 -0.10
C ALA A 92 0.02 9.33 -0.13
N SER A 93 0.68 9.31 1.01
CA SER A 93 2.14 9.19 1.05
C SER A 93 2.66 8.64 2.37
N ALA A 94 3.87 8.07 2.33
CA ALA A 94 4.61 7.62 3.48
C ALA A 94 5.85 8.49 3.73
N ASP A 95 6.17 8.71 5.00
CA ASP A 95 7.35 9.45 5.42
C ASP A 95 7.95 8.80 6.66
N ARG A 96 9.28 8.80 6.75
CA ARG A 96 10.01 8.24 7.89
C ARG A 96 10.77 9.33 8.61
N GLN A 97 10.45 9.51 9.89
CA GLN A 97 11.03 10.54 10.75
C GLN A 97 11.57 9.92 12.04
N GLY A 98 12.82 9.43 11.98
CA GLY A 98 13.38 8.64 13.08
C GLY A 98 12.53 7.39 13.34
N ASP A 99 12.00 7.29 14.55
CA ASP A 99 11.13 6.18 14.99
C ASP A 99 9.65 6.38 14.60
N ASP A 100 9.29 7.52 13.98
CA ASP A 100 7.92 7.78 13.51
C ASP A 100 7.70 7.25 12.10
N TYR A 101 6.72 6.34 12.00
CA TYR A 101 6.22 5.72 10.79
C TYR A 101 5.00 6.53 10.36
N VAL A 102 5.20 7.51 9.48
CA VAL A 102 4.16 8.46 9.10
C VAL A 102 3.47 7.99 7.83
N ILE A 103 2.13 8.03 7.83
CA ILE A 103 1.32 7.93 6.61
C ILE A 103 0.39 9.14 6.52
N ASN A 104 0.27 9.74 5.34
CA ASN A 104 -0.57 10.90 5.07
C ASN A 104 -1.75 10.46 4.20
N MET A 105 -2.95 10.54 4.76
CA MET A 105 -4.16 10.06 4.11
C MET A 105 -5.05 11.25 3.75
N TYR A 106 -5.03 11.68 2.50
CA TYR A 106 -5.71 12.91 2.06
C TYR A 106 -7.20 12.69 1.79
N GLY A 107 -8.04 13.65 2.19
CA GLY A 107 -9.48 13.55 2.04
C GLY A 107 -9.95 13.56 0.59
N GLY A 108 -9.23 14.24 -0.32
CA GLY A 108 -9.57 14.25 -1.74
C GLY A 108 -9.59 12.85 -2.34
N LEU A 109 -8.63 11.99 -1.97
CA LEU A 109 -8.62 10.59 -2.36
C LEU A 109 -9.89 9.87 -1.85
N ALA A 110 -10.21 10.03 -0.57
CA ALA A 110 -11.36 9.37 0.04
C ALA A 110 -12.69 9.77 -0.61
N ARG A 111 -12.79 11.00 -1.13
CA ARG A 111 -13.98 11.54 -1.77
C ARG A 111 -14.14 11.16 -3.24
N HIS A 112 -13.13 10.53 -3.86
CA HIS A 112 -13.26 10.07 -5.24
C HIS A 112 -14.27 8.91 -5.35
N ALA A 113 -15.19 8.98 -6.32
CA ALA A 113 -16.31 8.03 -6.46
C ALA A 113 -15.90 6.54 -6.58
N ALA A 114 -14.69 6.28 -7.09
CA ALA A 114 -14.15 4.92 -7.20
C ALA A 114 -13.64 4.34 -5.88
N ILE A 115 -13.41 5.16 -4.84
CA ILE A 115 -12.80 4.75 -3.58
C ILE A 115 -13.88 4.30 -2.58
N THR A 116 -13.82 3.02 -2.21
CA THR A 116 -14.62 2.45 -1.12
C THR A 116 -13.82 2.38 0.18
N GLN A 117 -14.42 1.94 1.30
CA GLN A 117 -13.67 1.76 2.54
C GLN A 117 -12.61 0.66 2.39
N ASP A 118 -12.93 -0.41 1.65
CA ASP A 118 -11.94 -1.44 1.31
C ASP A 118 -10.82 -0.88 0.41
N GLY A 119 -11.14 -0.06 -0.59
CA GLY A 119 -10.13 0.62 -1.40
C GLY A 119 -9.26 1.58 -0.59
N MET A 120 -9.87 2.37 0.32
CA MET A 120 -9.15 3.27 1.22
C MET A 120 -8.25 2.51 2.20
N ALA A 121 -8.69 1.34 2.69
CA ALA A 121 -7.86 0.46 3.50
C ALA A 121 -6.66 -0.07 2.70
N LEU A 122 -6.85 -0.41 1.42
CA LEU A 122 -5.76 -0.83 0.53
C LEU A 122 -4.72 0.28 0.39
N VAL A 123 -5.13 1.53 0.17
CA VAL A 123 -4.18 2.65 0.06
C VAL A 123 -3.41 2.84 1.37
N ALA A 124 -4.07 2.84 2.53
CA ALA A 124 -3.37 2.93 3.81
C ALA A 124 -2.40 1.76 4.02
N CYS A 125 -2.80 0.56 3.59
CA CYS A 125 -1.97 -0.63 3.63
C CYS A 125 -0.77 -0.57 2.69
N HIS A 126 -0.89 0.10 1.55
CA HIS A 126 0.22 0.39 0.65
C HIS A 126 1.23 1.32 1.35
N GLU A 127 0.77 2.41 1.98
CA GLU A 127 1.68 3.32 2.70
C GLU A 127 2.39 2.63 3.87
N ILE A 128 1.69 1.74 4.58
CA ILE A 128 2.30 0.87 5.59
C ILE A 128 3.27 -0.13 4.94
N GLY A 129 2.99 -0.57 3.72
CA GLY A 129 3.84 -1.42 2.91
C GLY A 129 5.20 -0.80 2.62
N HIS A 130 5.30 0.52 2.40
CA HIS A 130 6.62 1.16 2.33
C HIS A 130 7.43 0.92 3.61
N HIS A 131 6.79 0.98 4.79
CA HIS A 131 7.46 0.80 6.07
C HIS A 131 7.77 -0.65 6.46
N LEU A 132 6.87 -1.58 6.15
CA LEU A 132 6.89 -2.95 6.68
C LEU A 132 6.85 -4.04 5.59
N GLY A 133 6.84 -3.65 4.33
CA GLY A 133 6.75 -4.53 3.16
C GLY A 133 8.02 -5.29 2.84
N GLY A 134 9.15 -4.96 3.48
CA GLY A 134 10.43 -5.64 3.30
C GLY A 134 10.96 -5.56 1.86
N ALA A 135 11.72 -6.56 1.45
CA ALA A 135 12.32 -6.60 0.11
C ALA A 135 11.29 -6.95 -0.99
N PRO A 136 11.42 -6.37 -2.20
CA PRO A 136 12.44 -5.40 -2.62
C PRO A 136 12.14 -3.95 -2.19
N LYS A 137 13.23 -3.22 -1.92
CA LYS A 137 13.22 -1.81 -1.53
C LYS A 137 13.69 -0.91 -2.66
N TYR A 138 13.41 0.39 -2.54
CA TYR A 138 14.13 1.37 -3.34
C TYR A 138 15.64 1.28 -3.08
N PRO A 139 16.49 1.52 -4.10
CA PRO A 139 17.94 1.50 -3.93
C PRO A 139 18.40 2.47 -2.84
N ASP A 140 19.19 1.97 -1.90
CA ASP A 140 19.75 2.73 -0.77
C ASP A 140 18.72 3.46 0.11
N ASP A 141 17.46 3.01 0.11
CA ASP A 141 16.35 3.60 0.86
C ASP A 141 15.80 2.65 1.95
N TRP A 142 15.05 3.20 2.90
CA TRP A 142 14.34 2.45 3.93
C TRP A 142 13.07 1.78 3.38
N ALA A 143 12.46 2.37 2.36
CA ALA A 143 11.13 2.02 1.89
C ALA A 143 11.11 0.81 0.93
N SER A 144 10.14 -0.08 1.13
CA SER A 144 9.75 -1.06 0.10
C SER A 144 9.34 -0.31 -1.17
N ASN A 145 9.65 -0.84 -2.36
CA ASN A 145 9.28 -0.16 -3.60
C ASN A 145 7.75 -0.21 -3.87
N GLU A 146 7.26 0.58 -4.84
CA GLU A 146 5.82 0.66 -5.17
C GLU A 146 5.14 -0.72 -5.34
N GLY A 147 5.75 -1.59 -6.15
CA GLY A 147 5.21 -2.93 -6.41
C GLY A 147 5.21 -3.82 -5.16
N GLN A 148 6.24 -3.72 -4.32
CA GLN A 148 6.31 -4.46 -3.07
C GLN A 148 5.32 -3.93 -2.03
N ALA A 149 5.11 -2.61 -1.96
CA ALA A 149 4.10 -1.99 -1.11
C ALA A 149 2.68 -2.44 -1.51
N ASP A 150 2.40 -2.48 -2.81
CA ASP A 150 1.15 -3.04 -3.36
C ASP A 150 0.95 -4.52 -3.00
N TYR A 151 2.01 -5.31 -3.17
CA TYR A 151 1.98 -6.74 -2.89
C TYR A 151 1.77 -7.00 -1.40
N PHE A 152 2.51 -6.31 -0.52
CA PHE A 152 2.35 -6.39 0.93
C PHE A 152 0.96 -5.99 1.39
N ALA A 153 0.37 -4.95 0.77
CA ALA A 153 -0.95 -4.46 1.12
C ALA A 153 -1.98 -5.61 1.08
N ASN A 154 -1.93 -6.45 0.05
CA ASN A 154 -2.85 -7.57 -0.11
C ASN A 154 -2.36 -8.88 0.53
N LEU A 155 -1.04 -9.11 0.57
CA LEU A 155 -0.43 -10.29 1.17
C LEU A 155 -0.65 -10.37 2.69
N LYS A 156 -0.44 -9.25 3.38
CA LYS A 156 -0.44 -9.22 4.86
C LYS A 156 -1.47 -8.23 5.41
N CYS A 157 -1.46 -7.01 4.91
CA CYS A 157 -2.13 -5.91 5.60
C CYS A 157 -3.64 -6.01 5.59
N LEU A 158 -4.24 -6.16 4.42
CA LEU A 158 -5.69 -6.28 4.31
C LEU A 158 -6.23 -7.51 5.02
N HIS A 159 -5.51 -8.63 5.07
CA HIS A 159 -5.90 -9.80 5.87
C HIS A 159 -6.01 -9.44 7.36
N ARG A 160 -5.03 -8.71 7.92
CA ARG A 160 -5.07 -8.26 9.33
C ARG A 160 -6.18 -7.22 9.58
N ILE A 161 -6.39 -6.30 8.64
CA ILE A 161 -7.45 -5.28 8.73
C ILE A 161 -8.82 -5.96 8.73
N PHE A 162 -9.09 -6.81 7.74
CA PHE A 162 -10.40 -7.40 7.47
C PHE A 162 -10.75 -8.59 8.34
N ALA A 163 -9.79 -9.17 9.08
CA ALA A 163 -10.06 -10.24 10.03
C ALA A 163 -10.99 -9.82 11.20
N SER A 164 -11.16 -8.51 11.45
CA SER A 164 -12.12 -8.03 12.46
C SER A 164 -13.55 -7.97 11.91
N PRO A 165 -14.54 -8.47 12.67
CA PRO A 165 -15.96 -8.36 12.30
C PRO A 165 -16.44 -6.91 12.20
N GLU A 166 -15.78 -5.96 12.85
CA GLU A 166 -16.11 -4.51 12.76
C GLU A 166 -16.01 -4.00 11.31
N THR A 167 -15.15 -4.62 10.50
CA THR A 167 -14.97 -4.25 9.10
C THR A 167 -16.03 -4.85 8.18
N ALA A 168 -16.93 -5.70 8.68
CA ALA A 168 -17.96 -6.34 7.85
C ALA A 168 -18.88 -5.31 7.17
N ALA A 169 -19.12 -4.18 7.84
CA ALA A 169 -19.96 -3.08 7.38
C ALA A 169 -19.24 -2.08 6.47
N PHE A 170 -17.94 -2.25 6.19
CA PHE A 170 -17.22 -1.38 5.27
C PHE A 170 -17.83 -1.47 3.87
N THR A 171 -17.89 -0.33 3.18
CA THR A 171 -18.25 -0.31 1.76
C THR A 171 -17.20 -1.03 0.93
N LYS A 172 -17.67 -1.87 0.00
CA LYS A 172 -16.85 -2.76 -0.82
C LYS A 172 -17.11 -2.46 -2.29
N PRO A 173 -16.11 -2.63 -3.17
CA PRO A 173 -16.35 -2.54 -4.60
C PRO A 173 -17.34 -3.63 -5.03
N THR A 174 -18.14 -3.31 -6.04
CA THR A 174 -19.09 -4.23 -6.67
C THR A 174 -18.52 -4.66 -8.02
N GLY A 175 -18.82 -5.88 -8.44
CA GLY A 175 -18.30 -6.42 -9.69
C GLY A 175 -18.29 -7.94 -9.70
N ASP A 176 -17.84 -8.51 -10.81
CA ASP A 176 -17.62 -9.94 -10.94
C ASP A 176 -16.42 -10.37 -10.10
N GLU A 177 -16.70 -11.20 -9.10
CA GLU A 177 -15.72 -11.78 -8.19
C GLU A 177 -15.46 -13.27 -8.47
N SER A 178 -16.03 -13.84 -9.53
CA SER A 178 -15.99 -15.29 -9.81
C SER A 178 -14.58 -15.84 -9.87
N LEU A 179 -13.69 -15.17 -10.62
CA LEU A 179 -12.28 -15.56 -10.74
C LEU A 179 -11.55 -15.46 -9.40
N ALA A 180 -11.77 -14.37 -8.66
CA ALA A 180 -11.19 -14.21 -7.33
C ALA A 180 -11.69 -15.32 -6.38
N ARG A 181 -13.00 -15.62 -6.36
CA ARG A 181 -13.58 -16.70 -5.56
C ARG A 181 -12.98 -18.06 -5.91
N GLU A 182 -12.86 -18.37 -7.19
CA GLU A 182 -12.27 -19.64 -7.65
C GLU A 182 -10.81 -19.77 -7.21
N ALA A 183 -10.00 -18.75 -7.47
CA ALA A 183 -8.58 -18.79 -7.15
C ALA A 183 -8.33 -18.79 -5.63
N CYS A 184 -9.03 -17.93 -4.88
CA CYS A 184 -8.93 -17.91 -3.41
C CYS A 184 -9.40 -19.22 -2.77
N GLY A 185 -10.44 -19.86 -3.32
CA GLY A 185 -10.91 -21.17 -2.86
C GLY A 185 -9.91 -22.30 -3.08
N LYS A 186 -9.01 -22.15 -4.06
CA LYS A 186 -7.89 -23.08 -4.29
C LYS A 186 -6.67 -22.75 -3.43
N SER A 187 -6.40 -21.47 -3.18
CA SER A 187 -5.25 -21.03 -2.37
C SER A 187 -5.40 -21.29 -0.88
N PHE A 188 -6.61 -21.22 -0.33
CA PHE A 188 -6.84 -21.25 1.12
C PHE A 188 -7.72 -22.42 1.55
N ALA A 189 -7.24 -23.20 2.52
CA ALA A 189 -7.99 -24.32 3.08
C ALA A 189 -9.20 -23.88 3.93
N ARG A 190 -9.07 -22.74 4.65
CA ARG A 190 -10.14 -22.22 5.49
C ARG A 190 -11.01 -21.24 4.71
N ALA A 191 -12.33 -21.47 4.72
CA ALA A 191 -13.30 -20.59 4.05
C ALA A 191 -13.20 -19.13 4.49
N GLN A 192 -12.89 -18.89 5.78
CA GLN A 192 -12.68 -17.53 6.29
C GLN A 192 -11.48 -16.83 5.63
N ASP A 193 -10.36 -17.54 5.45
CA ASP A 193 -9.17 -16.96 4.78
C ASP A 193 -9.43 -16.74 3.29
N GLY A 194 -10.13 -17.68 2.65
CA GLY A 194 -10.58 -17.51 1.27
C GLY A 194 -11.48 -16.28 1.09
N ALA A 195 -12.38 -16.00 2.06
CA ALA A 195 -13.21 -14.80 2.02
C ALA A 195 -12.40 -13.51 2.21
N LEU A 196 -11.35 -13.52 3.05
CA LEU A 196 -10.42 -12.41 3.17
C LEU A 196 -9.63 -12.19 1.88
N CYS A 197 -9.16 -13.25 1.24
CA CYS A 197 -8.49 -13.20 -0.07
C CYS A 197 -9.38 -12.54 -1.13
N VAL A 198 -10.64 -12.97 -1.27
CA VAL A 198 -11.58 -12.37 -2.25
C VAL A 198 -11.77 -10.89 -1.97
N ARG A 199 -11.96 -10.53 -0.70
CA ARG A 199 -12.17 -9.15 -0.30
C ARG A 199 -10.94 -8.27 -0.60
N SER A 200 -9.74 -8.76 -0.32
CA SER A 200 -8.48 -8.09 -0.63
C SER A 200 -8.33 -7.89 -2.15
N ALA A 201 -8.52 -8.95 -2.95
CA ALA A 201 -8.48 -8.85 -4.42
C ALA A 201 -9.46 -7.78 -4.95
N MET A 202 -10.68 -7.78 -4.43
CA MET A 202 -11.70 -6.80 -4.83
C MET A 202 -11.35 -5.38 -4.40
N ALA A 203 -10.69 -5.16 -3.26
CA ALA A 203 -10.17 -3.83 -2.89
C ALA A 203 -9.24 -3.25 -3.98
N GLY A 204 -8.46 -4.11 -4.65
CA GLY A 204 -7.66 -3.75 -5.83
C GLY A 204 -8.49 -3.18 -6.99
N MET A 205 -9.71 -3.66 -7.20
CA MET A 205 -10.63 -3.13 -8.24
C MET A 205 -11.07 -1.69 -7.96
N SER A 206 -11.32 -1.34 -6.68
CA SER A 206 -11.68 0.03 -6.29
C SER A 206 -10.56 1.03 -6.64
N VAL A 207 -9.33 0.67 -6.31
CA VAL A 207 -8.14 1.50 -6.53
C VAL A 207 -7.77 1.58 -8.01
N THR A 208 -7.85 0.48 -8.74
CA THR A 208 -7.51 0.46 -10.18
C THR A 208 -8.57 1.16 -11.03
N ALA A 209 -9.83 1.23 -10.57
CA ALA A 209 -10.84 2.10 -11.17
C ALA A 209 -10.46 3.59 -11.05
N LEU A 210 -9.88 4.03 -9.93
CA LEU A 210 -9.31 5.37 -9.79
C LEU A 210 -8.14 5.59 -10.77
N PHE A 211 -7.17 4.67 -10.80
CA PHE A 211 -6.01 4.80 -11.70
C PHE A 211 -6.40 4.90 -13.16
N ARG A 212 -7.36 4.08 -13.60
CA ARG A 212 -7.88 4.10 -14.97
C ARG A 212 -8.43 5.49 -15.33
N VAL A 213 -9.26 6.07 -14.47
CA VAL A 213 -9.83 7.41 -14.68
C VAL A 213 -8.73 8.46 -14.76
N MET A 214 -7.75 8.41 -13.85
CA MET A 214 -6.66 9.37 -13.81
C MET A 214 -5.74 9.29 -15.03
N ARG A 215 -5.44 8.08 -15.50
CA ARG A 215 -4.55 7.83 -16.63
C ARG A 215 -5.27 7.86 -17.98
N ARG A 216 -6.60 7.94 -17.98
CA ARG A 216 -7.46 7.85 -19.17
C ARG A 216 -7.16 6.58 -19.97
N GLU A 217 -7.02 5.48 -19.24
CA GLU A 217 -6.63 4.19 -19.82
C GLU A 217 -7.84 3.37 -20.27
N ASP A 218 -7.65 2.69 -21.40
CA ASP A 218 -8.50 1.60 -21.89
C ASP A 218 -7.59 0.46 -22.39
N PRO A 219 -7.97 -0.82 -22.20
CA PRO A 219 -9.24 -1.32 -21.67
C PRO A 219 -9.35 -1.28 -20.12
N VAL A 220 -10.54 -1.63 -19.60
CA VAL A 220 -10.75 -1.80 -18.15
C VAL A 220 -9.86 -2.94 -17.62
N PRO A 221 -9.08 -2.73 -16.54
CA PRO A 221 -8.29 -3.79 -15.92
C PRO A 221 -9.15 -4.95 -15.42
N ARG A 222 -8.69 -6.19 -15.61
CA ARG A 222 -9.41 -7.40 -15.18
C ARG A 222 -8.44 -8.45 -14.63
N PHE A 223 -8.96 -9.36 -13.80
CA PHE A 223 -8.18 -10.48 -13.27
C PHE A 223 -7.76 -11.51 -14.34
N ASP A 224 -8.47 -11.59 -15.47
CA ASP A 224 -8.19 -12.51 -16.58
C ASP A 224 -7.29 -11.91 -17.68
N THR A 225 -6.83 -10.66 -17.51
CA THR A 225 -5.99 -9.97 -18.49
C THR A 225 -4.65 -9.54 -17.88
N PRO A 226 -3.82 -10.47 -17.37
CA PRO A 226 -2.55 -10.11 -16.75
C PRO A 226 -1.65 -9.34 -17.71
N ASP A 227 -0.93 -8.35 -17.17
CA ASP A 227 0.04 -7.55 -17.91
C ASP A 227 1.17 -8.47 -18.43
N PRO A 228 1.38 -8.57 -19.76
CA PRO A 228 2.34 -9.48 -20.34
C PRO A 228 3.80 -8.99 -20.20
N LYS A 229 4.02 -7.78 -19.69
CA LYS A 229 5.35 -7.21 -19.54
C LYS A 229 6.19 -8.07 -18.60
N VAL A 230 7.43 -8.33 -19.02
CA VAL A 230 8.47 -8.93 -18.18
C VAL A 230 9.63 -7.96 -18.10
N VAL A 231 9.98 -7.54 -16.89
CA VAL A 231 11.08 -6.59 -16.69
C VAL A 231 12.43 -7.28 -16.70
N GLU A 232 13.44 -6.59 -17.27
CA GLU A 232 14.85 -6.99 -17.24
C GLU A 232 15.58 -6.49 -15.98
N SER A 233 14.97 -5.55 -15.25
CA SER A 233 15.46 -4.97 -14.00
C SER A 233 14.28 -4.64 -13.08
N MET A 234 14.52 -4.56 -11.77
CA MET A 234 13.46 -4.19 -10.81
C MET A 234 12.88 -2.82 -11.17
N PHE A 235 11.57 -2.74 -11.36
CA PHE A 235 10.88 -1.47 -11.59
C PHE A 235 10.39 -0.89 -10.26
N ASN A 236 10.93 0.28 -9.88
CA ASN A 236 10.69 0.88 -8.56
C ASN A 236 9.62 1.98 -8.55
N GLY A 237 9.20 2.51 -9.71
CA GLY A 237 8.16 3.54 -9.80
C GLY A 237 6.74 2.97 -9.86
N HIS A 238 5.73 3.80 -10.17
CA HIS A 238 4.33 3.36 -10.23
C HIS A 238 4.04 2.47 -11.46
N PRO A 239 3.71 1.17 -11.27
CA PRO A 239 3.40 0.30 -12.40
C PRO A 239 2.15 0.76 -13.16
N GLY A 240 1.94 0.22 -14.36
CA GLY A 240 0.68 0.42 -15.12
C GLY A 240 -0.52 -0.13 -14.35
N THR A 241 -1.73 0.35 -14.66
CA THR A 241 -2.93 0.00 -13.87
C THR A 241 -3.19 -1.51 -13.82
N GLN A 242 -3.06 -2.22 -14.95
CA GLN A 242 -3.22 -3.68 -14.98
C GLN A 242 -2.15 -4.37 -14.12
N CYS A 243 -0.89 -3.97 -14.24
CA CYS A 243 0.20 -4.51 -13.42
C CYS A 243 -0.03 -4.32 -11.90
N ARG A 244 -0.60 -3.18 -11.48
CA ARG A 244 -1.02 -2.97 -10.08
C ARG A 244 -2.17 -3.89 -9.69
N LEU A 245 -3.19 -4.05 -10.55
CA LEU A 245 -4.27 -5.01 -10.31
C LEU A 245 -3.73 -6.44 -10.13
N ASP A 246 -2.84 -6.87 -11.02
CA ASP A 246 -2.19 -8.19 -10.95
C ASP A 246 -1.43 -8.34 -9.64
N THR A 247 -0.80 -7.27 -9.17
CA THR A 247 -0.02 -7.28 -7.93
C THR A 247 -0.91 -7.41 -6.70
N TYR A 248 -2.02 -6.68 -6.65
CA TYR A 248 -3.03 -6.83 -5.59
C TYR A 248 -3.65 -8.22 -5.60
N TYR A 249 -4.01 -8.70 -6.79
CA TYR A 249 -4.63 -10.01 -6.96
C TYR A 249 -3.69 -11.13 -6.53
N GLN A 250 -2.44 -11.14 -7.03
CA GLN A 250 -1.45 -12.13 -6.60
C GLN A 250 -1.11 -11.97 -5.11
N GLY A 251 -0.98 -10.75 -4.57
CA GLY A 251 -0.80 -10.55 -3.13
C GLY A 251 -1.86 -11.29 -2.31
N SER A 252 -3.14 -11.17 -2.70
CA SER A 252 -4.25 -11.82 -2.01
C SER A 252 -4.24 -13.35 -2.09
N LEU A 253 -3.71 -13.92 -3.18
CA LEU A 253 -3.67 -15.38 -3.42
C LEU A 253 -2.56 -16.09 -2.64
N CYS A 254 -1.62 -15.35 -2.08
CA CYS A 254 -0.49 -15.96 -1.39
C CYS A 254 -0.90 -16.50 -0.02
N ALA A 255 -0.80 -17.83 0.14
CA ALA A 255 -1.24 -18.54 1.34
C ALA A 255 -0.22 -18.52 2.50
N GLN A 256 0.86 -17.74 2.39
CA GLN A 256 1.80 -17.56 3.49
C GLN A 256 1.10 -16.92 4.70
N PRO A 257 1.36 -17.36 5.93
CA PRO A 257 0.67 -16.84 7.12
C PRO A 257 0.75 -15.32 7.21
N PHE A 258 -0.40 -14.64 7.27
CA PHE A 258 -0.42 -13.17 7.33
C PHE A 258 0.17 -12.62 8.62
N ALA A 259 0.31 -13.44 9.66
CA ALA A 259 0.94 -13.06 10.93
C ALA A 259 2.46 -13.05 10.84
N GLU A 260 3.05 -13.82 9.93
CA GLU A 260 4.49 -13.86 9.71
C GLU A 260 4.96 -12.61 8.95
N ASP A 261 6.09 -12.09 9.40
CA ASP A 261 6.72 -10.93 8.81
C ASP A 261 7.52 -11.31 7.55
N VAL A 262 7.64 -10.34 6.66
CA VAL A 262 8.52 -10.39 5.50
C VAL A 262 9.93 -9.95 5.91
N SER A 263 10.95 -10.40 5.17
CA SER A 263 12.33 -9.98 5.44
C SER A 263 12.65 -8.65 4.76
N GLU A 264 13.46 -7.84 5.45
CA GLU A 264 13.96 -6.56 4.94
C GLU A 264 14.99 -6.73 3.81
N THR A 265 15.58 -7.92 3.66
CA THR A 265 16.68 -8.19 2.72
C THR A 265 16.45 -9.40 1.82
N ASP A 266 15.64 -10.37 2.26
CA ASP A 266 15.36 -11.59 1.51
C ASP A 266 13.90 -11.56 1.00
N PRO A 267 13.68 -11.31 -0.31
CA PRO A 267 12.32 -11.22 -0.84
C PRO A 267 11.55 -12.56 -0.78
N SER A 268 12.19 -13.69 -0.48
CA SER A 268 11.52 -14.98 -0.39
C SER A 268 10.83 -15.25 0.96
N VAL A 269 11.27 -14.58 2.03
CA VAL A 269 10.77 -14.82 3.39
C VAL A 269 9.39 -14.18 3.56
N GLY A 270 8.43 -14.97 4.04
CA GLY A 270 7.06 -14.52 4.32
C GLY A 270 6.23 -14.23 3.05
N ALA A 271 6.76 -14.51 1.86
CA ALA A 271 6.13 -14.29 0.55
C ALA A 271 6.03 -15.60 -0.25
N CYS A 272 5.20 -15.60 -1.29
CA CYS A 272 5.08 -16.74 -2.18
C CYS A 272 6.10 -16.63 -3.31
N THR A 273 6.95 -17.65 -3.44
CA THR A 273 7.96 -17.76 -4.50
C THR A 273 7.86 -19.11 -5.18
N ARG A 274 8.34 -19.19 -6.43
CA ARG A 274 8.40 -20.46 -7.15
C ARG A 274 9.32 -21.46 -6.45
N ALA A 275 10.49 -21.00 -5.97
CA ALA A 275 11.39 -21.82 -5.16
C ALA A 275 10.74 -22.34 -3.87
N GLY A 276 9.78 -21.59 -3.30
CA GLY A 276 8.94 -22.02 -2.18
C GLY A 276 7.80 -22.98 -2.56
N GLY A 277 7.71 -23.42 -3.81
CA GLY A 277 6.70 -24.36 -4.29
C GLY A 277 5.35 -23.73 -4.66
N PHE A 278 5.25 -22.40 -4.70
CA PHE A 278 4.01 -21.72 -5.06
C PHE A 278 3.88 -21.53 -6.57
N SER A 279 2.69 -21.78 -7.09
CA SER A 279 2.30 -21.52 -8.49
C SER A 279 1.41 -20.29 -8.66
N VAL A 280 0.88 -19.78 -7.55
CA VAL A 280 0.07 -18.55 -7.44
C VAL A 280 0.55 -17.74 -6.27
N GLY A 281 0.06 -16.51 -6.20
CA GLY A 281 0.45 -15.57 -5.17
C GLY A 281 1.80 -14.92 -5.44
N LEU A 282 2.34 -15.05 -6.64
CA LEU A 282 3.68 -14.61 -7.00
C LEU A 282 3.69 -13.12 -7.35
N ARG A 283 4.76 -12.41 -7.01
CA ARG A 283 4.94 -11.01 -7.45
C ARG A 283 4.95 -10.94 -8.99
N PRO A 284 4.13 -10.08 -9.62
CA PRO A 284 4.05 -9.99 -11.08
C PRO A 284 5.34 -9.49 -11.75
N ARG A 285 5.65 -10.06 -12.90
CA ARG A 285 6.89 -9.79 -13.67
C ARG A 285 6.85 -8.47 -14.44
N CYS A 286 5.70 -7.82 -14.51
CA CYS A 286 5.55 -6.48 -15.07
C CYS A 286 6.26 -5.39 -14.25
N TRP A 287 6.67 -5.69 -13.01
CA TRP A 287 7.54 -4.84 -12.19
C TRP A 287 8.64 -5.61 -11.44
N TYR A 288 8.42 -6.88 -11.06
CA TYR A 288 9.32 -7.63 -10.20
C TYR A 288 10.34 -8.45 -11.01
N LEU A 289 11.63 -8.32 -10.69
CA LEU A 289 12.68 -9.23 -11.13
C LEU A 289 13.08 -10.18 -9.98
N PRO A 290 12.73 -11.48 -10.03
CA PRO A 290 13.13 -12.42 -9.00
C PRO A 290 14.65 -12.59 -8.99
N PRO A 291 15.29 -12.70 -7.82
CA PRO A 291 16.67 -13.15 -7.72
C PRO A 291 16.86 -14.50 -8.41
N ALA A 292 18.07 -14.77 -8.89
CA ALA A 292 18.38 -16.05 -9.56
C ALA A 292 18.00 -17.28 -8.70
N ALA A 293 18.14 -17.17 -7.37
CA ALA A 293 17.78 -18.21 -6.42
C ALA A 293 16.27 -18.57 -6.39
N GLU A 294 15.38 -17.66 -6.81
CA GLU A 294 13.94 -17.90 -6.86
C GLU A 294 13.49 -18.62 -8.15
N GLY A 295 14.38 -18.76 -9.14
CA GLY A 295 14.12 -19.46 -10.41
C GLY A 295 13.31 -18.63 -11.40
N ALA A 296 13.99 -17.97 -12.34
CA ALA A 296 13.37 -17.27 -13.47
C ALA A 296 12.90 -18.29 -14.54
N GLY A 297 11.85 -19.05 -14.26
CA GLY A 297 11.28 -19.99 -15.24
C GLY A 297 10.63 -19.25 -16.42
N LEU A 298 11.01 -19.60 -17.64
CA LEU A 298 10.61 -19.01 -18.95
C LEU A 298 9.11 -19.07 -19.32
N ALA A 299 8.23 -19.36 -18.37
CA ALA A 299 6.78 -19.42 -18.58
C ALA A 299 6.09 -18.45 -17.61
N ASP A 300 6.22 -17.16 -17.88
CA ASP A 300 5.57 -16.08 -17.14
C ASP A 300 4.33 -15.53 -17.88
N ALA A 301 4.08 -15.97 -19.11
CA ALA A 301 2.84 -15.68 -19.81
C ALA A 301 1.79 -16.75 -19.51
N ALA A 302 0.77 -16.34 -18.75
CA ALA A 302 -0.57 -16.95 -18.73
C ALA A 302 -0.66 -18.43 -18.29
N VAL A 303 -0.80 -18.67 -16.99
CA VAL A 303 -1.65 -19.79 -16.54
C VAL A 303 -2.48 -19.37 -15.33
N MET A 304 -3.66 -18.80 -15.61
CA MET A 304 -4.87 -19.06 -14.84
C MET A 304 -6.01 -19.19 -15.86
N THR A 305 -6.22 -20.43 -16.31
CA THR A 305 -7.39 -20.96 -17.02
C THR A 305 -8.04 -20.02 -18.05
N SER A 306 -7.62 -20.18 -19.31
CA SER A 306 -8.38 -19.73 -20.48
C SER A 306 -9.74 -20.43 -20.52
N LYS A 307 -10.78 -19.73 -20.08
CA LYS A 307 -12.09 -19.88 -20.69
C LYS A 307 -12.59 -18.48 -21.04
N PRO A 308 -12.87 -18.17 -22.32
CA PRO A 308 -13.49 -16.91 -22.66
C PRO A 308 -14.88 -16.93 -22.03
N MET A 309 -15.06 -16.22 -20.93
CA MET A 309 -16.39 -15.91 -20.44
C MET A 309 -16.86 -14.69 -21.23
N ASN A 310 -17.99 -14.86 -21.93
CA ASN A 310 -18.69 -13.74 -22.53
C ASN A 310 -18.88 -12.67 -21.46
N ALA A 311 -18.60 -11.41 -21.81
CA ALA A 311 -18.81 -10.25 -20.95
C ALA A 311 -20.20 -10.36 -20.29
N SER A 312 -20.19 -10.44 -18.96
CA SER A 312 -21.42 -10.52 -18.17
C SER A 312 -22.20 -9.21 -18.28
N PRO A 313 -23.55 -9.21 -18.28
CA PRO A 313 -24.40 -8.02 -18.37
C PRO A 313 -24.28 -7.01 -17.21
N ALA A 314 -23.22 -7.08 -16.40
CA ALA A 314 -22.94 -6.18 -15.28
C ALA A 314 -21.99 -5.01 -15.66
N LEU A 315 -21.56 -4.91 -16.92
CA LEU A 315 -20.75 -3.80 -17.46
C LEU A 315 -21.57 -2.68 -18.13
N THR A 316 -22.89 -2.81 -18.21
CA THR A 316 -23.79 -1.81 -18.82
C THR A 316 -23.92 -0.50 -18.03
N LEU A 317 -23.37 -0.41 -16.82
CA LEU A 317 -23.26 0.85 -16.06
C LEU A 317 -22.05 1.71 -16.48
N LEU A 318 -21.16 1.21 -17.34
CA LEU A 318 -20.05 1.98 -17.92
C LEU A 318 -20.13 2.10 -19.46
N GLU A 319 -21.09 1.40 -20.09
CA GLU A 319 -21.43 1.55 -21.52
C GLU A 319 -22.59 2.52 -21.77
N SER A 320 -23.18 3.08 -20.72
CA SER A 320 -24.12 4.19 -20.87
C SER A 320 -23.32 5.47 -21.23
N PRO A 321 -23.80 6.32 -22.16
CA PRO A 321 -23.13 7.57 -22.49
C PRO A 321 -22.94 8.39 -21.21
N PRO A 322 -21.93 9.28 -21.17
CA PRO A 322 -21.47 9.88 -19.93
C PRO A 322 -22.65 10.44 -19.13
N VAL A 323 -22.63 10.28 -17.81
CA VAL A 323 -23.48 11.01 -16.86
C VAL A 323 -23.13 12.52 -16.85
N TRP A 324 -22.73 13.05 -18.01
CA TRP A 324 -22.34 14.42 -18.31
C TRP A 324 -23.15 14.93 -19.51
N GLN A 325 -24.48 14.89 -19.42
CA GLN A 325 -25.33 15.85 -20.11
C GLN A 325 -26.53 16.18 -19.21
N GLY A 326 -26.51 17.37 -18.64
CA GLY A 326 -27.64 17.98 -17.95
C GLY A 326 -27.58 17.88 -16.43
N LEU A 327 -27.27 19.04 -15.82
CA LEU A 327 -27.32 19.41 -14.40
C LEU A 327 -26.05 19.12 -13.58
#